data_AF-A0A7Y5SND7-F1
#
_entry.id   AF-A0A7Y5SND7-F1
#
_cell.length_a   1.000
_cell.length_b   1.000
_cell.length_c   1.000
_cell.angle_alpha   90.00
_cell.angle_beta   90.00
_cell.angle_gamma   90.00
#
_symmetry.space_group_name_H-M   'P 1'
#
loop_
_entity.id
_entity.type
_entity.pdbx_description
1 polymer ?
#
loop_
_entity_poly.entity_id
_entity_poly.type
_entity_poly.pdbx_seq_one_letter_code
_entity_poly.pdbx_strand_id
1 'polypeptide(L)'
;MIIAYWGWEKVDTWITPDYFPVFPSDEQFLRLAQLGRELGGHTFLWPSGYHYTLTYKKLPSGEFAWDDRTRFAETARSHAVIGRDGQPLIGDRFWLQGGQTATMCPGDPWTIDWLNRTAVGLAERGAELVQVDQVVGGNFPPCYSTDHGHPPGPGPWATDVFRRQLQSMLRECRRVQPEAVVCFEEPNEHFIQEAGVQDYRDWEVMRREGIEPASVFNYLYHEYLPTFQSNPHAGDRLQAAYCLVNGQIPHLVPAMRLGPGPLLVGGDFERWQGETPAGWEKVPGMTFPAIFHKPIEVDARS
;
A
#
# COMPACT_ATOMS: atom_id res chain seq x y z
N MET A 1 -6.47 7.12 -15.18
CA MET A 1 -6.60 7.57 -13.78
C MET A 1 -6.15 6.42 -12.89
N ILE A 2 -5.42 6.64 -11.78
CA ILE A 2 -5.10 5.57 -10.82
C ILE A 2 -6.10 5.65 -9.65
N ILE A 3 -6.68 4.51 -9.26
CA ILE A 3 -7.63 4.40 -8.15
C ILE A 3 -6.99 3.53 -7.07
N ALA A 4 -6.53 4.18 -6.00
CA ALA A 4 -6.02 3.51 -4.82
C ALA A 4 -7.16 3.12 -3.88
N TYR A 5 -7.23 1.86 -3.47
CA TYR A 5 -8.18 1.39 -2.46
C TYR A 5 -7.46 1.19 -1.13
N TRP A 6 -8.04 1.74 -0.06
CA TRP A 6 -7.58 1.57 1.31
C TRP A 6 -8.57 0.69 2.08
N GLY A 7 -8.09 -0.18 2.97
CA GLY A 7 -8.95 -1.03 3.80
C GLY A 7 -9.65 -2.14 3.01
N TRP A 8 -9.01 -2.60 1.93
CA TRP A 8 -9.48 -3.74 1.12
C TRP A 8 -9.04 -5.07 1.73
N GLU A 9 -8.13 -5.05 2.69
CA GLU A 9 -7.54 -6.22 3.32
C GLU A 9 -8.56 -6.98 4.19
N LYS A 10 -8.38 -8.31 4.30
CA LYS A 10 -9.23 -9.19 5.12
C LYS A 10 -9.29 -8.81 6.60
N VAL A 11 -8.13 -8.54 7.21
CA VAL A 11 -8.01 -8.38 8.67
C VAL A 11 -8.09 -6.91 9.04
N ASP A 12 -7.10 -6.13 8.57
CA ASP A 12 -7.02 -4.68 8.69
C ASP A 12 -5.91 -4.20 7.73
N THR A 13 -5.71 -2.90 7.66
CA THR A 13 -4.70 -2.25 6.81
C THR A 13 -3.31 -2.83 7.09
N TRP A 14 -2.64 -3.33 6.05
CA TRP A 14 -1.27 -3.85 6.10
C TRP A 14 -1.02 -5.10 6.97
N ILE A 15 -2.05 -5.90 7.28
CA ILE A 15 -1.90 -7.13 8.06
C ILE A 15 -1.62 -8.35 7.17
N THR A 16 -0.35 -8.73 7.04
CA THR A 16 0.13 -9.94 6.36
C THR A 16 0.08 -11.18 7.25
N PRO A 17 0.22 -12.40 6.69
CA PRO A 17 0.23 -12.73 5.25
C PRO A 17 -1.18 -12.92 4.66
N ASP A 18 -2.22 -12.75 5.47
CA ASP A 18 -3.57 -13.20 5.14
C ASP A 18 -4.46 -12.06 4.61
N TYR A 19 -4.29 -11.75 3.33
CA TYR A 19 -5.05 -10.71 2.65
C TYR A 19 -6.41 -11.15 2.09
N PHE A 20 -6.67 -12.46 1.99
CA PHE A 20 -7.78 -13.01 1.22
C PHE A 20 -8.77 -13.85 2.04
N PRO A 21 -10.08 -13.74 1.77
CA PRO A 21 -10.72 -12.90 0.75
C PRO A 21 -10.63 -11.40 1.08
N VAL A 22 -10.69 -10.55 0.06
CA VAL A 22 -10.65 -9.09 0.28
C VAL A 22 -11.96 -8.59 0.85
N PHE A 23 -11.93 -7.46 1.55
CA PHE A 23 -13.09 -6.74 2.06
C PHE A 23 -13.77 -5.92 0.94
N PRO A 24 -15.12 -5.82 0.93
CA PRO A 24 -16.06 -6.55 1.77
C PRO A 24 -16.31 -7.99 1.32
N SER A 25 -16.00 -8.31 0.06
CA SER A 25 -15.85 -9.66 -0.48
C SER A 25 -15.10 -9.60 -1.81
N ASP A 26 -14.53 -10.72 -2.26
CA ASP A 26 -13.89 -10.81 -3.59
C ASP A 26 -14.83 -10.38 -4.72
N GLU A 27 -16.10 -10.80 -4.69
CA GLU A 27 -17.10 -10.45 -5.71
C GLU A 27 -17.39 -8.95 -5.74
N GLN A 28 -17.60 -8.33 -4.57
CA GLN A 28 -17.90 -6.91 -4.50
C GLN A 28 -16.69 -6.05 -4.88
N PHE A 29 -15.49 -6.46 -4.47
CA PHE A 29 -14.26 -5.77 -4.85
C PHE A 29 -14.01 -5.87 -6.36
N LEU A 30 -14.18 -7.05 -6.96
CA LEU A 30 -14.09 -7.24 -8.41
C LEU A 30 -15.05 -6.32 -9.17
N ARG A 31 -16.30 -6.21 -8.71
CA ARG A 31 -17.28 -5.30 -9.30
C ARG A 31 -16.83 -3.83 -9.19
N LEU A 32 -16.24 -3.44 -8.07
CA LEU A 32 -15.71 -2.10 -7.85
C LEU A 32 -14.52 -1.80 -8.76
N ALA A 33 -13.58 -2.74 -8.89
CA ALA A 33 -12.46 -2.64 -9.81
C ALA A 33 -12.92 -2.54 -11.27
N GLN A 34 -13.92 -3.34 -11.66
CA GLN A 34 -14.52 -3.27 -12.99
C GLN A 34 -15.18 -1.92 -13.27
N LEU A 35 -15.96 -1.38 -12.32
CA LEU A 35 -16.56 -0.05 -12.45
C LEU A 35 -15.47 1.03 -12.61
N GLY A 36 -14.39 0.93 -11.84
CA GLY A 36 -13.22 1.80 -12.00
C GLY A 36 -12.64 1.74 -13.41
N ARG A 37 -12.48 0.52 -13.95
CA ARG A 37 -11.98 0.28 -15.32
C ARG A 37 -12.90 0.86 -16.39
N GLU A 38 -14.23 0.70 -16.24
CA GLU A 38 -15.23 1.26 -17.16
C GLU A 38 -15.16 2.80 -17.24
N LEU A 39 -14.64 3.46 -16.20
CA LEU A 39 -14.39 4.90 -16.14
C LEU A 39 -12.97 5.31 -16.59
N GLY A 40 -12.17 4.37 -17.12
CA GLY A 40 -10.76 4.61 -17.48
C GLY A 40 -9.82 4.74 -16.27
N GLY A 41 -10.24 4.21 -15.13
CA GLY A 41 -9.44 4.05 -13.93
C GLY A 41 -8.64 2.75 -13.93
N HIS A 42 -7.53 2.75 -13.20
CA HIS A 42 -6.67 1.60 -12.98
C HIS A 42 -6.55 1.30 -11.49
N THR A 43 -6.93 0.09 -11.10
CA THR A 43 -6.96 -0.34 -9.69
C THR A 43 -5.53 -0.50 -9.16
N PHE A 44 -5.25 0.15 -8.04
CA PHE A 44 -3.97 0.13 -7.38
C PHE A 44 -4.09 -0.34 -5.93
N LEU A 45 -3.35 -1.40 -5.60
CA LEU A 45 -3.28 -2.00 -4.28
C LEU A 45 -1.83 -2.13 -3.82
N TRP A 46 -1.60 -2.08 -2.52
CA TRP A 46 -0.24 -2.17 -1.96
C TRP A 46 -0.22 -3.08 -0.73
N PRO A 47 0.04 -4.39 -0.91
CA PRO A 47 0.31 -5.26 0.21
C PRO A 47 1.66 -4.89 0.85
N SER A 48 1.80 -5.16 2.15
CA SER A 48 3.09 -5.15 2.83
C SER A 48 4.03 -6.13 2.14
N GLY A 49 5.27 -5.71 1.91
CA GLY A 49 6.29 -6.50 1.27
C GLY A 49 6.86 -7.57 2.21
N TYR A 50 8.07 -7.38 2.69
CA TYR A 50 8.78 -8.39 3.48
C TYR A 50 8.38 -8.47 4.95
N HIS A 51 7.32 -7.79 5.38
CA HIS A 51 6.83 -7.90 6.74
C HIS A 51 5.78 -8.98 6.85
N TYR A 52 6.05 -10.01 7.66
CA TYR A 52 5.07 -10.99 8.09
C TYR A 52 4.55 -10.58 9.47
N THR A 53 3.29 -10.19 9.59
CA THR A 53 2.70 -9.83 10.88
C THR A 53 2.64 -11.08 11.76
N LEU A 54 3.12 -10.97 13.00
CA LEU A 54 3.02 -12.03 14.00
C LEU A 54 1.85 -11.78 14.94
N THR A 55 1.65 -10.52 15.31
CA THR A 55 0.58 -10.09 16.19
C THR A 55 0.10 -8.70 15.78
N TYR A 56 -1.19 -8.43 15.99
CA TYR A 56 -1.80 -7.14 15.71
C TYR A 56 -2.78 -6.74 16.83
N LYS A 57 -2.75 -5.46 17.20
CA LYS A 57 -3.64 -4.81 18.17
C LYS A 57 -3.66 -5.50 19.53
N LYS A 58 -2.72 -5.10 20.39
CA LYS A 58 -2.64 -5.56 21.78
C LYS A 58 -3.81 -5.00 22.59
N LEU A 59 -4.59 -5.88 23.18
CA LEU A 59 -5.74 -5.55 24.02
C LEU A 59 -5.29 -5.26 25.47
N PRO A 60 -6.11 -4.55 26.27
CA PRO A 60 -5.82 -4.33 27.69
C PRO A 60 -5.63 -5.61 28.51
N SER A 61 -6.20 -6.74 28.06
CA SER A 61 -6.00 -8.07 28.67
C SER A 61 -4.58 -8.62 28.47
N GLY A 62 -3.80 -8.05 27.54
CA GLY A 62 -2.50 -8.56 27.12
C GLY A 62 -2.55 -9.49 25.90
N GLU A 63 -3.74 -9.93 25.50
CA GLU A 63 -3.98 -10.69 24.27
C GLU A 63 -3.91 -9.80 23.03
N PHE A 64 -3.89 -10.40 21.84
CA PHE A 64 -3.90 -9.70 20.57
C PHE A 64 -5.20 -9.96 19.81
N ALA A 65 -5.72 -8.96 19.10
CA ALA A 65 -6.90 -9.13 18.26
C ALA A 65 -6.63 -10.08 17.08
N TRP A 66 -5.37 -10.21 16.68
CA TRP A 66 -4.90 -11.19 15.71
C TRP A 66 -3.50 -11.68 16.11
N ASP A 67 -3.28 -12.99 16.01
CA ASP A 67 -2.06 -13.67 16.43
C ASP A 67 -1.79 -14.88 15.53
N ASP A 68 -0.66 -14.84 14.83
CA ASP A 68 -0.29 -15.83 13.82
C ASP A 68 1.06 -16.49 14.13
N ARG A 69 1.53 -16.35 15.38
CA ARG A 69 2.83 -16.88 15.82
C ARG A 69 2.94 -18.39 15.62
N THR A 70 1.86 -19.15 15.82
CA THR A 70 1.83 -20.60 15.61
C THR A 70 2.06 -20.95 14.15
N ARG A 71 1.28 -20.37 13.23
CA ARG A 71 1.43 -20.61 11.79
C ARG A 71 2.80 -20.15 11.30
N PHE A 72 3.30 -19.02 11.79
CA PHE A 72 4.64 -18.54 11.49
C PHE A 72 5.71 -19.57 11.89
N ALA A 73 5.65 -20.08 13.13
CA ALA A 73 6.62 -21.06 13.63
C ALA A 73 6.64 -22.34 12.78
N GLU A 74 5.48 -22.77 12.30
CA GLU A 74 5.32 -24.01 11.52
C GLU A 74 5.71 -23.84 10.05
N THR A 75 5.50 -22.66 9.45
CA THR A 75 5.53 -22.51 7.98
C THR A 75 6.46 -21.44 7.43
N ALA A 76 6.77 -20.40 8.19
CA ALA A 76 7.44 -19.20 7.68
C ALA A 76 8.73 -18.86 8.42
N ARG A 77 8.91 -19.33 9.66
CA ARG A 77 10.06 -18.97 10.51
C ARG A 77 11.42 -19.25 9.87
N SER A 78 11.54 -20.37 9.14
CA SER A 78 12.77 -20.75 8.43
C SER A 78 13.13 -19.80 7.30
N HIS A 79 12.21 -18.98 6.82
CA HIS A 79 12.38 -18.07 5.68
C HIS A 79 12.57 -16.61 6.12
N ALA A 80 12.55 -16.33 7.44
CA ALA A 80 12.76 -15.00 7.99
C ALA A 80 14.23 -14.59 7.93
N VAL A 81 14.52 -13.30 7.76
CA VAL A 81 15.87 -12.73 7.88
C VAL A 81 16.50 -13.19 9.19
N ILE A 82 17.70 -13.77 9.11
CA ILE A 82 18.46 -14.23 10.27
C ILE A 82 19.51 -13.18 10.64
N GLY A 83 19.47 -12.72 11.89
CA GLY A 83 20.46 -11.81 12.48
C GLY A 83 21.82 -12.48 12.70
N ARG A 84 22.83 -11.68 13.09
CA ARG A 84 24.17 -12.18 13.44
C ARG A 84 24.17 -13.13 14.64
N ASP A 85 23.13 -13.05 15.46
CA ASP A 85 22.87 -13.91 16.62
C ASP A 85 22.20 -15.25 16.27
N GLY A 86 21.94 -15.49 14.98
CA GLY A 86 21.26 -16.68 14.49
C GLY A 86 19.75 -16.68 14.74
N GLN A 87 19.17 -15.56 15.17
CA GLN A 87 17.72 -15.46 15.42
C GLN A 87 16.98 -14.77 14.28
N PRO A 88 15.71 -15.13 14.03
CA PRO A 88 14.84 -14.38 13.14
C PRO A 88 14.69 -12.92 13.58
N LEU A 89 14.75 -11.99 12.63
CA LEU A 89 14.55 -10.58 12.90
C LEU A 89 13.06 -10.29 13.15
N ILE A 90 12.70 -10.11 14.42
CA ILE A 90 11.37 -9.75 14.89
C ILE A 90 11.41 -8.34 15.49
N GLY A 91 10.43 -7.51 15.17
CA GLY A 91 10.36 -6.15 15.68
C GLY A 91 8.94 -5.62 15.84
N ASP A 92 8.76 -4.79 16.86
CA ASP A 92 7.53 -4.04 17.12
C ASP A 92 7.33 -2.97 16.05
N ARG A 93 6.08 -2.80 15.59
CA ARG A 93 5.74 -1.78 14.59
C ARG A 93 4.62 -0.89 15.10
N PHE A 94 4.82 0.43 15.01
CA PHE A 94 3.87 1.39 15.58
C PHE A 94 2.47 1.27 14.94
N TRP A 95 2.41 0.97 13.64
CA TRP A 95 1.16 0.79 12.90
C TRP A 95 0.39 -0.48 13.29
N LEU A 96 1.03 -1.43 13.99
CA LEU A 96 0.38 -2.65 14.46
C LEU A 96 -0.26 -2.54 15.85
N GLN A 97 -0.36 -1.33 16.41
CA GLN A 97 -1.03 -1.08 17.69
C GLN A 97 -0.52 -2.00 18.82
N GLY A 98 0.81 -2.02 19.00
CA GLY A 98 1.49 -2.89 19.97
C GLY A 98 1.82 -4.29 19.48
N GLY A 99 1.56 -4.58 18.20
CA GLY A 99 1.91 -5.84 17.53
C GLY A 99 3.32 -5.88 16.93
N GLN A 100 3.68 -7.05 16.39
CA GLN A 100 5.03 -7.37 15.92
C GLN A 100 5.03 -7.92 14.49
N THR A 101 6.15 -7.77 13.80
CA THR A 101 6.44 -8.41 12.50
C THR A 101 7.70 -9.24 12.57
N ALA A 102 7.76 -10.34 11.84
CA ALA A 102 9.01 -10.93 11.36
C ALA A 102 9.35 -10.32 9.99
N THR A 103 10.64 -10.08 9.73
CA THR A 103 11.08 -9.65 8.40
C THR A 103 11.48 -10.88 7.58
N MET A 104 10.85 -11.08 6.43
CA MET A 104 11.09 -12.21 5.52
C MET A 104 12.30 -11.96 4.63
N CYS A 105 13.09 -13.00 4.34
CA CYS A 105 14.32 -12.84 3.56
C CYS A 105 14.01 -12.78 2.06
N PRO A 106 14.32 -11.69 1.34
CA PRO A 106 14.03 -11.59 -0.09
C PRO A 106 14.90 -12.50 -0.97
N GLY A 107 16.00 -13.04 -0.44
CA GLY A 107 16.78 -14.04 -1.14
C GLY A 107 16.16 -15.44 -1.09
N ASP A 108 15.32 -15.71 -0.09
CA ASP A 108 14.70 -17.02 0.09
C ASP A 108 13.63 -17.26 -1.00
N PRO A 109 13.70 -18.38 -1.75
CA PRO A 109 12.73 -18.70 -2.79
C PRO A 109 11.27 -18.75 -2.31
N TRP A 110 11.03 -19.18 -1.07
CA TRP A 110 9.70 -19.21 -0.47
C TRP A 110 9.15 -17.80 -0.28
N THR A 111 9.98 -16.84 0.16
CA THR A 111 9.55 -15.44 0.31
C THR A 111 9.22 -14.82 -1.04
N ILE A 112 10.02 -15.09 -2.06
CA ILE A 112 9.75 -14.64 -3.43
C ILE A 112 8.41 -15.19 -3.94
N ASP A 113 8.19 -16.50 -3.79
CA ASP A 113 6.94 -17.15 -4.18
C ASP A 113 5.74 -16.64 -3.38
N TRP A 114 5.88 -16.46 -2.07
CA TRP A 114 4.82 -15.93 -1.21
C TRP A 114 4.37 -14.55 -1.67
N LEU A 115 5.30 -13.63 -1.93
CA LEU A 115 4.95 -12.28 -2.39
C LEU A 115 4.39 -12.30 -3.82
N ASN A 116 4.91 -13.17 -4.71
CA ASN A 116 4.33 -13.36 -6.04
C ASN A 116 2.88 -13.87 -5.96
N ARG A 117 2.60 -14.86 -5.12
CA ARG A 117 1.23 -15.39 -4.92
C ARG A 117 0.28 -14.35 -4.36
N THR A 118 0.75 -13.53 -3.42
CA THR A 118 -0.02 -12.39 -2.93
C THR A 118 -0.36 -11.44 -4.08
N ALA A 119 0.64 -11.00 -4.86
CA ALA A 119 0.44 -10.08 -5.96
C ALA A 119 -0.47 -10.63 -7.07
N VAL A 120 -0.32 -11.92 -7.42
CA VAL A 120 -1.20 -12.61 -8.37
C VAL A 120 -2.64 -12.65 -7.84
N GLY A 121 -2.83 -12.95 -6.55
CA GLY A 121 -4.16 -12.93 -5.94
C GLY A 121 -4.83 -11.54 -6.02
N LEU A 122 -4.06 -10.46 -5.95
CA LEU A 122 -4.58 -9.10 -6.16
C LEU A 122 -4.92 -8.85 -7.63
N ALA A 123 -4.05 -9.29 -8.55
CA ALA A 123 -4.27 -9.16 -9.98
C ALA A 123 -5.52 -9.93 -10.47
N GLU A 124 -5.76 -11.14 -9.94
CA GLU A 124 -6.99 -11.91 -10.16
C GLU A 124 -8.25 -11.18 -9.69
N ARG A 125 -8.11 -10.25 -8.74
CA ARG A 125 -9.19 -9.42 -8.19
C ARG A 125 -9.28 -8.05 -8.86
N GLY A 126 -8.59 -7.87 -9.99
CA GLY A 126 -8.69 -6.69 -10.84
C GLY A 126 -7.65 -5.61 -10.55
N ALA A 127 -6.67 -5.85 -9.69
CA ALA A 127 -5.54 -4.94 -9.53
C ALA A 127 -4.68 -4.91 -10.82
N GLU A 128 -4.41 -3.70 -11.32
CA GLU A 128 -3.49 -3.48 -12.44
C GLU A 128 -2.15 -2.95 -11.94
N LEU A 129 -2.14 -2.26 -10.81
CA LEU A 129 -0.93 -1.78 -10.16
C LEU A 129 -0.81 -2.48 -8.80
N VAL A 130 0.38 -3.03 -8.52
CA VAL A 130 0.71 -3.64 -7.22
C VAL A 130 2.02 -3.09 -6.68
N GLN A 131 1.98 -2.44 -5.51
CA GLN A 131 3.18 -1.95 -4.83
C GLN A 131 3.67 -2.95 -3.79
N VAL A 132 4.99 -3.19 -3.75
CA VAL A 132 5.65 -3.79 -2.59
C VAL A 132 5.80 -2.71 -1.51
N ASP A 133 4.82 -2.60 -0.62
CA ASP A 133 4.83 -1.60 0.45
C ASP A 133 5.84 -1.95 1.54
N GLN A 134 6.28 -0.98 2.34
CA GLN A 134 7.21 -1.17 3.47
C GLN A 134 8.61 -1.65 3.08
N VAL A 135 8.96 -1.61 1.79
CA VAL A 135 10.30 -1.87 1.25
C VAL A 135 10.86 -0.57 0.67
N VAL A 136 11.08 0.39 1.58
CA VAL A 136 11.53 1.76 1.30
C VAL A 136 12.82 1.76 0.48
N GLY A 137 12.79 2.32 -0.73
CA GLY A 137 13.93 2.38 -1.63
C GLY A 137 14.47 1.00 -2.05
N GLY A 138 13.66 -0.06 -1.95
CA GLY A 138 14.10 -1.44 -2.18
C GLY A 138 15.01 -1.98 -1.07
N ASN A 139 15.04 -1.34 0.10
CA ASN A 139 15.94 -1.69 1.20
C ASN A 139 15.32 -2.71 2.17
N PHE A 140 16.19 -3.56 2.73
CA PHE A 140 15.83 -4.52 3.77
C PHE A 140 17.06 -4.87 4.63
N PRO A 141 16.87 -5.38 5.86
CA PRO A 141 17.97 -5.73 6.75
C PRO A 141 18.86 -6.86 6.19
N PRO A 142 20.19 -6.85 6.44
CA PRO A 142 21.07 -7.95 6.04
C PRO A 142 20.66 -9.28 6.68
N CYS A 143 20.67 -10.35 5.89
CA CYS A 143 20.43 -11.72 6.36
C CYS A 143 21.74 -12.51 6.45
N TYR A 144 21.93 -13.27 7.53
CA TYR A 144 23.11 -14.10 7.79
C TYR A 144 22.83 -15.60 7.65
N SER A 145 21.66 -15.97 7.13
CA SER A 145 21.35 -17.37 6.81
C SER A 145 22.26 -17.88 5.71
N THR A 146 22.66 -19.16 5.81
CA THR A 146 23.34 -19.89 4.73
C THR A 146 22.37 -20.61 3.81
N ASP A 147 21.08 -20.64 4.16
CA ASP A 147 20.09 -21.53 3.55
C ASP A 147 19.12 -20.77 2.62
N HIS A 148 19.21 -19.43 2.56
CA HIS A 148 18.31 -18.55 1.80
C HIS A 148 18.80 -18.22 0.38
N GLY A 149 19.71 -19.01 -0.18
CA GLY A 149 20.13 -18.85 -1.58
C GLY A 149 20.94 -17.59 -1.89
N HIS A 150 21.51 -16.94 -0.88
CA HIS A 150 22.42 -15.79 -1.01
C HIS A 150 23.63 -15.92 -0.06
N PRO A 151 24.74 -15.23 -0.31
CA PRO A 151 25.85 -15.16 0.64
C PRO A 151 25.45 -14.50 1.97
N PRO A 152 25.91 -15.00 3.14
CA PRO A 152 25.60 -14.41 4.44
C PRO A 152 26.12 -12.97 4.60
N GLY A 153 25.29 -12.09 5.18
CA GLY A 153 25.61 -10.70 5.46
C GLY A 153 25.27 -9.75 4.31
N PRO A 154 25.64 -8.47 4.42
CA PRO A 154 25.37 -7.48 3.38
C PRO A 154 26.18 -7.78 2.11
N GLY A 155 25.63 -7.44 0.95
CA GLY A 155 26.37 -7.54 -0.30
C GLY A 155 25.54 -7.14 -1.53
N PRO A 156 26.16 -7.11 -2.71
CA PRO A 156 25.49 -6.75 -3.98
C PRO A 156 24.28 -7.64 -4.30
N TRP A 157 24.28 -8.87 -3.79
CA TRP A 157 23.15 -9.79 -3.92
C TRP A 157 21.82 -9.18 -3.45
N ALA A 158 21.84 -8.23 -2.51
CA ALA A 158 20.63 -7.60 -1.98
C ALA A 158 19.85 -6.87 -3.09
N THR A 159 20.56 -6.13 -3.94
CA THR A 159 19.98 -5.47 -5.12
C THR A 159 19.45 -6.50 -6.12
N ASP A 160 20.22 -7.58 -6.36
CA ASP A 160 19.84 -8.60 -7.34
C ASP A 160 18.58 -9.38 -6.94
N VAL A 161 18.40 -9.68 -5.64
CA VAL A 161 17.22 -10.41 -5.17
C VAL A 161 15.97 -9.52 -5.19
N PHE A 162 16.09 -8.22 -4.91
CA PHE A 162 14.95 -7.31 -5.02
C PHE A 162 14.55 -7.09 -6.48
N ARG A 163 15.53 -6.91 -7.38
CA ARG A 163 15.27 -6.89 -8.83
C ARG A 163 14.55 -8.16 -9.28
N ARG A 164 15.03 -9.33 -8.82
CA ARG A 164 14.40 -10.62 -9.12
C ARG A 164 12.97 -10.68 -8.60
N GLN A 165 12.69 -10.19 -7.40
CA GLN A 165 11.34 -10.12 -6.85
C GLN A 165 10.42 -9.32 -7.77
N LEU A 166 10.80 -8.09 -8.13
CA LEU A 166 9.99 -7.22 -8.98
C LEU A 166 9.73 -7.86 -10.35
N GLN A 167 10.77 -8.41 -10.98
CA GLN A 167 10.65 -9.06 -12.28
C GLN A 167 9.80 -10.33 -12.24
N SER A 168 9.93 -11.16 -11.20
CA SER A 168 9.09 -12.36 -11.05
C SER A 168 7.65 -11.99 -10.75
N MET A 169 7.44 -11.02 -9.86
CA MET A 169 6.11 -10.55 -9.48
C MET A 169 5.37 -10.01 -10.70
N LEU A 170 6.01 -9.11 -11.47
CA LEU A 170 5.45 -8.57 -12.70
C LEU A 170 5.11 -9.66 -13.71
N ARG A 171 6.03 -10.61 -13.92
CA ARG A 171 5.82 -11.72 -14.85
C ARG A 171 4.62 -12.57 -14.45
N GLU A 172 4.50 -12.97 -13.19
CA GLU A 172 3.39 -13.81 -12.74
C GLU A 172 2.05 -13.03 -12.76
N CYS A 173 2.03 -11.77 -12.33
CA CYS A 173 0.84 -10.91 -12.46
C CYS A 173 0.38 -10.80 -13.91
N ARG A 174 1.31 -10.63 -14.87
CA ARG A 174 0.98 -10.53 -16.31
C ARG A 174 0.36 -11.76 -16.93
N ARG A 175 0.41 -12.92 -16.26
CA ARG A 175 -0.30 -14.13 -16.70
C ARG A 175 -1.81 -14.03 -16.52
N VAL A 176 -2.27 -13.20 -15.57
CA VAL A 176 -3.68 -13.00 -15.25
C VAL A 176 -4.16 -11.58 -15.57
N GLN A 177 -3.27 -10.59 -15.50
CA GLN A 177 -3.51 -9.19 -15.83
C GLN A 177 -2.42 -8.67 -16.78
N PRO A 178 -2.58 -8.75 -18.11
CA PRO A 178 -1.53 -8.43 -19.08
C PRO A 178 -0.94 -7.01 -18.96
N GLU A 179 -1.76 -6.05 -18.52
CA GLU A 179 -1.37 -4.65 -18.33
C GLU A 179 -0.81 -4.38 -16.92
N ALA A 180 -0.49 -5.43 -16.16
CA ALA A 180 0.02 -5.26 -14.81
C ALA A 180 1.30 -4.44 -14.78
N VAL A 181 1.39 -3.62 -13.75
CA VAL A 181 2.52 -2.79 -13.35
C VAL A 181 2.86 -3.09 -11.89
N VAL A 182 4.15 -3.09 -11.59
CA VAL A 182 4.64 -3.22 -10.22
C VAL A 182 5.41 -1.97 -9.82
N CYS A 183 5.42 -1.70 -8.52
CA CYS A 183 6.20 -0.62 -7.91
C CYS A 183 6.58 -0.98 -6.46
N PHE A 184 7.26 -0.07 -5.77
CA PHE A 184 7.65 -0.22 -4.36
C PHE A 184 7.69 1.15 -3.67
N GLU A 185 7.74 1.16 -2.34
CA GLU A 185 7.75 2.41 -1.55
C GLU A 185 9.08 3.16 -1.68
N GLU A 186 9.03 4.47 -1.92
CA GLU A 186 10.17 5.40 -2.12
C GLU A 186 11.14 5.03 -3.26
N PRO A 187 11.62 6.02 -4.04
CA PRO A 187 12.37 5.75 -5.25
C PRO A 187 13.78 5.24 -4.96
N ASN A 188 14.28 4.44 -5.89
CA ASN A 188 15.69 4.08 -5.97
C ASN A 188 16.08 3.89 -7.46
N GLU A 189 17.12 4.60 -7.90
CA GLU A 189 17.56 4.60 -9.30
C GLU A 189 17.97 3.22 -9.82
N HIS A 190 18.36 2.30 -8.94
CA HIS A 190 18.72 0.94 -9.31
C HIS A 190 17.55 0.11 -9.87
N PHE A 191 16.31 0.53 -9.64
CA PHE A 191 15.11 -0.24 -10.00
C PHE A 191 14.17 0.50 -10.95
N ILE A 192 14.63 1.59 -11.58
CA ILE A 192 13.82 2.36 -12.56
C ILE A 192 13.34 1.48 -13.71
N GLN A 193 14.12 0.48 -14.11
CA GLN A 193 13.76 -0.45 -15.19
C GLN A 193 12.67 -1.46 -14.79
N GLU A 194 12.47 -1.66 -13.49
CA GLU A 194 11.53 -2.65 -12.95
C GLU A 194 10.19 -2.04 -12.51
N ALA A 195 10.17 -0.75 -12.13
CA ALA A 195 8.95 -0.06 -11.71
C ALA A 195 8.24 0.63 -12.88
N GLY A 196 6.90 0.64 -12.90
CA GLY A 196 6.14 1.40 -13.91
C GLY A 196 5.52 2.71 -13.38
N VAL A 197 5.47 2.88 -12.06
CA VAL A 197 5.11 4.11 -11.36
C VAL A 197 5.83 4.10 -10.01
N GLN A 198 6.01 5.24 -9.35
CA GLN A 198 6.80 5.29 -8.12
C GLN A 198 6.18 6.16 -7.02
N ASP A 199 6.06 5.57 -5.84
CA ASP A 199 5.70 6.27 -4.62
C ASP A 199 6.91 7.10 -4.16
N TYR A 200 6.82 8.45 -4.17
CA TYR A 200 7.98 9.32 -3.92
C TYR A 200 7.98 9.97 -2.52
N ARG A 201 6.83 10.37 -1.98
CA ARG A 201 6.69 10.93 -0.62
C ARG A 201 7.61 12.12 -0.26
N ASP A 202 8.25 12.76 -1.24
CA ASP A 202 9.14 13.92 -1.04
C ASP A 202 8.43 15.14 -0.45
N TRP A 203 7.10 15.19 -0.49
CA TRP A 203 6.30 16.20 0.22
C TRP A 203 6.22 15.97 1.72
N GLU A 204 6.36 14.72 2.21
CA GLU A 204 6.17 14.41 3.63
C GLU A 204 7.21 15.10 4.53
N VAL A 205 8.33 15.55 3.97
CA VAL A 205 9.35 16.34 4.68
C VAL A 205 8.78 17.63 5.27
N MET A 206 7.69 18.17 4.70
CA MET A 206 6.97 19.35 5.23
C MET A 206 6.36 19.14 6.61
N ARG A 207 6.29 17.89 7.10
CA ARG A 207 5.94 17.59 8.50
C ARG A 207 7.03 17.97 9.50
N ARG A 208 8.22 18.37 9.01
CA ARG A 208 9.37 18.74 9.81
C ARG A 208 9.61 20.24 9.68
N GLU A 209 9.84 20.91 10.81
CA GLU A 209 10.09 22.36 10.81
C GLU A 209 11.39 22.72 10.07
N GLY A 210 11.34 23.79 9.28
CA GLY A 210 12.51 24.36 8.60
C GLY A 210 13.04 23.56 7.41
N ILE A 211 12.25 22.63 6.87
CA ILE A 211 12.61 21.84 5.68
C ILE A 211 11.72 22.27 4.50
N GLU A 212 12.35 22.48 3.34
CA GLU A 212 11.67 22.72 2.07
C GLU A 212 11.64 21.41 1.26
N PRO A 213 10.53 21.06 0.58
CA PRO A 213 10.46 19.86 -0.21
C PRO A 213 11.17 20.08 -1.54
N ALA A 214 11.97 19.08 -1.96
CA ALA A 214 12.72 19.14 -3.20
C ALA A 214 12.53 17.83 -3.98
N SER A 215 12.05 17.95 -5.22
CA SER A 215 11.76 16.81 -6.08
C SER A 215 13.00 16.38 -6.87
N VAL A 216 14.10 16.11 -6.15
CA VAL A 216 15.42 15.79 -6.73
C VAL A 216 15.36 14.56 -7.63
N PHE A 217 14.65 13.51 -7.22
CA PHE A 217 14.50 12.29 -8.03
C PHE A 217 13.75 12.59 -9.32
N ASN A 218 12.65 13.36 -9.27
CA ASN A 218 11.93 13.76 -10.47
C ASN A 218 12.75 14.66 -11.38
N TYR A 219 13.51 15.60 -10.81
CA TYR A 219 14.39 16.45 -11.61
C TYR A 219 15.37 15.63 -12.47
N LEU A 220 15.85 14.50 -11.96
CA LEU A 220 16.76 13.60 -12.66
C LEU A 220 16.04 12.57 -13.55
N TYR A 221 14.90 12.05 -13.10
CA TYR A 221 14.31 10.82 -13.62
C TYR A 221 12.86 10.92 -14.10
N HIS A 222 12.26 12.12 -14.14
CA HIS A 222 10.86 12.32 -14.55
C HIS A 222 10.54 11.75 -15.94
N GLU A 223 11.49 11.77 -16.88
CA GLU A 223 11.30 11.19 -18.22
C GLU A 223 11.25 9.66 -18.24
N TYR A 224 11.69 9.00 -17.17
CA TYR A 224 11.82 7.54 -17.10
C TYR A 224 10.78 6.88 -16.21
N LEU A 225 10.36 7.52 -15.12
CA LEU A 225 9.48 6.91 -14.13
C LEU A 225 8.50 7.95 -13.55
N PRO A 226 7.19 7.85 -13.85
CA PRO A 226 6.21 8.76 -13.26
C PRO A 226 6.07 8.51 -11.76
N THR A 227 6.00 9.58 -10.97
CA THR A 227 5.87 9.50 -9.52
C THR A 227 4.51 9.98 -9.01
N PHE A 228 4.16 9.55 -7.80
CA PHE A 228 2.98 10.03 -7.07
C PHE A 228 3.28 10.12 -5.56
N GLN A 229 2.35 10.74 -4.83
CA GLN A 229 2.34 10.78 -3.37
C GLN A 229 1.32 9.74 -2.87
N SER A 230 1.75 8.72 -2.11
CA SER A 230 0.87 7.66 -1.61
C SER A 230 0.01 8.05 -0.40
N ASN A 231 0.41 9.07 0.36
CA ASN A 231 -0.32 9.56 1.55
C ASN A 231 -0.86 10.99 1.36
N PRO A 232 -1.70 11.25 0.35
CA PRO A 232 -2.26 12.56 0.15
C PRO A 232 -3.29 12.92 1.22
N HIS A 233 -3.36 14.19 1.59
CA HIS A 233 -4.37 14.71 2.52
C HIS A 233 -5.51 15.38 1.75
N ALA A 234 -6.75 15.05 2.10
CA ALA A 234 -7.90 15.68 1.49
C ALA A 234 -7.86 17.21 1.69
N GLY A 235 -7.88 17.95 0.59
CA GLY A 235 -7.84 19.42 0.61
C GLY A 235 -6.45 20.04 0.73
N ASP A 236 -5.36 19.27 0.74
CA ASP A 236 -3.99 19.82 0.70
C ASP A 236 -3.64 20.35 -0.69
N ARG A 237 -3.97 21.62 -0.90
CA ARG A 237 -3.72 22.31 -2.16
C ARG A 237 -2.25 22.58 -2.42
N LEU A 238 -1.43 22.66 -1.36
CA LEU A 238 0.00 22.88 -1.52
C LEU A 238 0.67 21.62 -2.04
N GLN A 239 0.30 20.44 -1.51
CA GLN A 239 0.74 19.17 -2.06
C GLN A 239 0.27 18.99 -3.50
N ALA A 240 -0.98 19.31 -3.81
CA ALA A 240 -1.50 19.21 -5.18
C ALA A 240 -0.75 20.14 -6.15
N ALA A 241 -0.47 21.39 -5.74
CA ALA A 241 0.32 22.33 -6.53
C ALA A 241 1.78 21.85 -6.69
N TYR A 242 2.37 21.30 -5.62
CA TYR A 242 3.71 20.72 -5.65
C TYR A 242 3.81 19.55 -6.63
N CYS A 243 2.84 18.63 -6.60
CA CYS A 243 2.76 17.55 -7.59
C CYS A 243 2.72 18.12 -9.02
N LEU A 244 1.83 19.09 -9.27
CA LEU A 244 1.66 19.69 -10.60
C LEU A 244 2.94 20.35 -11.12
N VAL A 245 3.64 21.13 -10.29
CA VAL A 245 4.86 21.86 -10.69
C VAL A 245 6.05 20.91 -10.88
N ASN A 246 6.14 19.83 -10.10
CA ASN A 246 7.25 18.88 -10.15
C ASN A 246 6.98 17.67 -11.07
N GLY A 247 5.91 17.70 -11.87
CA GLY A 247 5.58 16.63 -12.80
C GLY A 247 5.16 15.31 -12.13
N GLN A 248 4.69 15.35 -10.89
CA GLN A 248 4.11 14.19 -10.23
C GLN A 248 2.63 14.06 -10.57
N ILE A 249 2.10 12.84 -10.48
CA ILE A 249 0.68 12.56 -10.62
C ILE A 249 -0.07 13.29 -9.48
N PRO A 250 -0.95 14.27 -9.79
CA PRO A 250 -1.75 14.93 -8.78
C PRO A 250 -2.78 13.95 -8.21
N HIS A 251 -3.07 14.09 -6.93
CA HIS A 251 -4.01 13.22 -6.23
C HIS A 251 -5.35 13.93 -6.00
N LEU A 252 -6.40 13.12 -5.91
CA LEU A 252 -7.69 13.54 -5.40
C LEU A 252 -8.08 12.51 -4.33
N VAL A 253 -8.21 12.95 -3.09
CA VAL A 253 -8.87 12.15 -2.06
C VAL A 253 -10.34 12.52 -2.12
N PRO A 254 -11.24 11.63 -2.56
CA PRO A 254 -12.65 11.91 -2.53
C PRO A 254 -13.05 12.13 -1.07
N ALA A 255 -13.29 13.39 -0.68
CA ALA A 255 -14.02 13.65 0.55
C ALA A 255 -15.42 13.04 0.35
N MET A 256 -15.90 12.24 1.30
CA MET A 256 -17.27 11.73 1.30
C MET A 256 -18.26 12.91 1.39
N ARG A 257 -18.53 13.57 0.27
CA ARG A 257 -19.85 14.14 -0.02
C ARG A 257 -20.51 13.16 -0.97
N LEU A 258 -21.12 12.13 -0.39
CA LEU A 258 -21.95 11.17 -1.11
C LEU A 258 -23.24 11.88 -1.55
N GLY A 259 -23.28 12.37 -2.79
CA GLY A 259 -24.51 12.88 -3.39
C GLY A 259 -24.26 13.56 -4.74
N PRO A 260 -25.24 13.57 -5.67
CA PRO A 260 -25.11 14.25 -6.96
C PRO A 260 -25.08 15.76 -6.71
N GLY A 261 -23.88 16.32 -6.66
CA GLY A 261 -23.63 17.74 -6.56
C GLY A 261 -22.25 18.06 -7.12
N PRO A 262 -22.02 19.23 -7.73
CA PRO A 262 -20.71 19.55 -8.30
C PRO A 262 -19.63 19.56 -7.21
N LEU A 263 -18.47 18.95 -7.50
CA LEU A 263 -17.29 18.94 -6.62
C LEU A 263 -16.83 20.37 -6.25
N LEU A 264 -17.13 21.34 -7.13
CA LEU A 264 -16.99 22.78 -6.95
C LEU A 264 -18.19 23.45 -7.62
N VAL A 265 -18.98 24.22 -6.86
CA VAL A 265 -19.96 25.16 -7.43
C VAL A 265 -19.35 26.55 -7.36
N GLY A 266 -18.96 27.12 -8.50
CA GLY A 266 -18.70 28.56 -8.61
C GLY A 266 -17.55 29.16 -7.80
N GLY A 267 -16.59 28.37 -7.31
CA GLY A 267 -15.41 28.91 -6.59
C GLY A 267 -15.70 29.48 -5.20
N ASP A 268 -16.61 28.85 -4.44
CA ASP A 268 -17.07 29.31 -3.12
C ASP A 268 -15.94 29.35 -2.05
N PHE A 269 -15.17 30.43 -2.05
CA PHE A 269 -14.46 30.99 -0.88
C PHE A 269 -15.27 32.10 -0.20
N GLU A 270 -16.45 32.40 -0.73
CA GLU A 270 -17.16 33.64 -0.43
C GLU A 270 -18.21 33.46 0.69
N ARG A 271 -18.45 32.21 1.14
CA ARG A 271 -19.43 31.92 2.19
C ARG A 271 -18.76 31.49 3.49
N TRP A 272 -18.86 32.36 4.48
CA TRP A 272 -18.27 32.23 5.81
C TRP A 272 -19.37 32.02 6.86
N GLN A 273 -19.13 31.13 7.82
CA GLN A 273 -19.86 31.07 9.08
C GLN A 273 -18.90 31.46 10.20
N GLY A 274 -19.09 32.67 10.73
CA GLY A 274 -18.12 33.27 11.65
C GLY A 274 -16.79 33.54 10.96
N GLU A 275 -15.68 33.17 11.60
CA GLU A 275 -14.31 33.35 11.08
C GLU A 275 -13.82 32.18 10.22
N THR A 276 -14.69 31.25 9.80
CA THR A 276 -14.30 30.08 8.98
C THR A 276 -15.21 29.86 7.77
N PRO A 277 -14.69 29.37 6.62
CA PRO A 277 -15.52 28.98 5.48
C PRO A 277 -16.52 27.89 5.86
N ALA A 278 -17.77 28.04 5.42
CA ALA A 278 -18.84 27.12 5.76
C ALA A 278 -18.54 25.69 5.27
N GLY A 279 -18.72 24.69 6.14
CA GLY A 279 -18.51 23.28 5.79
C GLY A 279 -17.09 22.73 6.02
N TRP A 280 -16.25 23.47 6.75
CA TRP A 280 -14.90 23.07 7.18
C TRP A 280 -14.80 22.90 8.71
N GLU A 281 -15.92 22.70 9.38
CA GLU A 281 -15.96 22.45 10.82
C GLU A 281 -15.32 21.07 11.15
N LYS A 282 -14.42 21.02 12.14
CA LYS A 282 -13.82 19.77 12.64
C LYS A 282 -14.91 18.86 13.26
N VAL A 283 -14.85 17.56 13.00
CA VAL A 283 -15.78 16.57 13.60
C VAL A 283 -15.21 15.95 14.89
N PRO A 284 -15.94 15.99 16.02
CA PRO A 284 -15.71 15.15 17.19
C PRO A 284 -16.53 13.82 17.13
N GLY A 285 -15.94 12.69 17.55
CA GLY A 285 -16.68 11.51 18.06
C GLY A 285 -17.15 10.42 17.07
N MET A 286 -16.25 9.76 16.33
CA MET A 286 -16.61 8.53 15.59
C MET A 286 -16.99 7.36 16.53
N THR A 287 -18.26 6.94 16.49
CA THR A 287 -18.73 5.58 16.88
C THR A 287 -19.89 5.18 15.96
N PHE A 288 -19.89 3.96 15.42
CA PHE A 288 -20.96 3.39 14.58
C PHE A 288 -21.70 2.25 15.29
N PRO A 289 -23.04 2.13 15.14
CA PRO A 289 -23.70 0.83 15.22
C PRO A 289 -24.46 0.42 13.95
N ALA A 290 -24.22 -0.85 13.59
CA ALA A 290 -24.92 -1.81 12.74
C ALA A 290 -26.28 -1.44 12.10
N ILE A 291 -26.32 -1.31 10.77
CA ILE A 291 -27.50 -1.65 9.93
C ILE A 291 -27.03 -2.14 8.55
N PHE A 292 -26.80 -3.45 8.41
CA PHE A 292 -26.79 -4.13 7.10
C PHE A 292 -27.62 -5.41 7.19
N HIS A 293 -28.95 -5.26 7.29
CA HIS A 293 -29.88 -6.33 6.99
C HIS A 293 -31.15 -5.74 6.37
N LYS A 294 -31.28 -5.82 5.04
CA LYS A 294 -32.42 -6.45 4.35
C LYS A 294 -32.17 -6.54 2.83
N PRO A 295 -32.67 -7.59 2.14
CA PRO A 295 -32.50 -7.77 0.70
C PRO A 295 -33.46 -6.87 -0.09
N ILE A 296 -33.04 -6.49 -1.30
CA ILE A 296 -33.86 -5.73 -2.26
C ILE A 296 -34.80 -6.71 -2.97
N GLU A 297 -36.12 -6.53 -2.77
CA GLU A 297 -37.15 -7.11 -3.64
C GLU A 297 -37.15 -6.36 -4.98
N VAL A 298 -37.07 -7.11 -6.07
CA VAL A 298 -37.24 -6.61 -7.43
C VAL A 298 -38.73 -6.74 -7.76
N ASP A 299 -39.46 -5.63 -7.85
CA ASP A 299 -40.79 -5.63 -8.45
C ASP A 299 -40.69 -5.31 -9.94
N ALA A 300 -41.26 -6.22 -10.73
CA ALA A 300 -41.40 -6.11 -12.16
C ALA A 300 -42.86 -5.76 -12.45
N ARG A 301 -43.11 -4.55 -12.97
CA ARG A 301 -44.14 -4.24 -13.99
C ARG A 301 -44.26 -2.74 -14.27
N SER A 302 -44.49 -2.48 -15.57
CA SER A 302 -44.90 -1.27 -16.31
C SER A 302 -43.95 -0.07 -16.33
#